data_AF-A0A3P7KG04-F1
#
_entry.id   AF-A0A3P7KG04-F1
#
_cell.length_a   1.000
_cell.length_b   1.000
_cell.length_c   1.000
_cell.angle_alpha   90.00
_cell.angle_beta   90.00
_cell.angle_gamma   90.00
#
_symmetry.space_group_name_H-M   'P 1'
#
loop_
_entity.id
_entity.type
_entity.pdbx_description
1 polymer ?
#
loop_
_entity_poly.entity_id
_entity_poly.type
_entity_poly.pdbx_seq_one_letter_code
_entity_poly.pdbx_strand_id
1 'polypeptide(L)'
;MKMLEKEMLPSFATFIAHFGYCNRVCAADVARGLAGRLETPKRTPLVERFESARGILRCFMKSGQDSGPLVKSFEFYKIGLECVWALVAAAVNQQEILPVGPFYLHSSTHSLDDIMDSRHFLFLFTTFLQRAFCSMRRNRDRTTKPLVVSLALSGYMQGWHVVTGVMPLDTVYKDAQLMSFMGRAFERAAEQASLDIRRDSFDPNVVYIRSEDRSRFFDLLQAVMEIES
;
A
#
# COMPACT_ATOMS: atom_id res chain seq x y z
N MET A 1 -12.45 -5.42 27.10
CA MET A 1 -12.89 -6.19 25.92
C MET A 1 -14.07 -5.57 25.19
N LYS A 2 -15.19 -5.21 25.85
CA LYS A 2 -16.40 -4.68 25.18
C LYS A 2 -16.23 -3.38 24.36
N MET A 3 -15.20 -2.57 24.61
CA MET A 3 -14.92 -1.37 23.80
C MET A 3 -14.23 -1.69 22.47
N LEU A 4 -13.41 -2.75 22.42
CA LEU A 4 -12.73 -3.17 21.18
C LEU A 4 -13.72 -3.78 20.18
N GLU A 5 -14.67 -4.59 20.64
CA GLU A 5 -15.72 -5.17 19.78
C GLU A 5 -16.62 -4.11 19.14
N LYS A 6 -16.78 -2.94 19.78
CA LYS A 6 -17.62 -1.86 19.28
C LYS A 6 -16.95 -1.03 18.18
N GLU A 7 -15.63 -1.09 18.06
CA GLU A 7 -14.84 -0.44 16.99
C GLU A 7 -14.46 -1.40 15.85
N MET A 8 -14.70 -2.70 16.01
CA MET A 8 -14.53 -3.66 14.91
C MET A 8 -15.66 -3.43 13.88
N LEU A 9 -15.25 -2.98 12.70
CA LEU A 9 -16.06 -2.86 11.47
C LEU A 9 -17.03 -4.05 11.29
N PRO A 10 -18.16 -3.88 10.56
CA PRO A 10 -19.23 -4.87 10.45
C PRO A 10 -18.70 -6.25 10.09
N SER A 11 -19.33 -7.29 10.65
CA SER A 11 -19.00 -8.69 10.40
C SER A 11 -18.91 -8.95 8.89
N PHE A 12 -17.70 -9.20 8.40
CA PHE A 12 -17.47 -9.50 6.99
C PHE A 12 -17.65 -11.00 6.74
N ALA A 13 -18.46 -11.36 5.74
CA ALA A 13 -18.64 -12.74 5.33
C ALA A 13 -17.35 -13.26 4.70
N THR A 14 -16.69 -14.22 5.35
CA THR A 14 -15.43 -14.83 4.89
C THR A 14 -15.46 -16.33 5.09
N PHE A 15 -14.51 -17.02 4.46
CA PHE A 15 -14.34 -18.46 4.56
C PHE A 15 -13.20 -18.82 5.51
N ILE A 16 -13.41 -19.88 6.28
CA ILE A 16 -12.42 -20.45 7.20
C ILE A 16 -12.18 -21.90 6.78
N ALA A 17 -10.93 -22.24 6.51
CA ALA A 17 -10.52 -23.61 6.27
C ALA A 17 -10.06 -24.27 7.58
N HIS A 18 -10.49 -25.50 7.80
CA HIS A 18 -10.13 -26.29 8.97
C HIS A 18 -9.15 -27.40 8.56
N PHE A 19 -7.98 -27.42 9.19
CA PHE A 19 -6.94 -28.41 8.96
C PHE A 19 -6.72 -29.26 10.23
N GLY A 20 -7.06 -30.55 10.11
CA GLY A 20 -6.91 -31.50 11.20
C GLY A 20 -7.68 -31.06 12.46
N TYR A 21 -7.06 -31.26 13.62
CA TYR A 21 -7.74 -31.10 14.91
C TYR A 21 -7.70 -29.66 15.48
N CYS A 22 -6.70 -28.83 15.16
CA CYS A 22 -6.49 -27.54 15.85
C CYS A 22 -6.27 -26.32 14.96
N ASN A 23 -5.92 -26.47 13.67
CA ASN A 23 -5.51 -25.32 12.86
C ASN A 23 -6.65 -24.80 12.00
N ARG A 24 -7.15 -23.60 12.34
CA ARG A 24 -8.13 -22.85 11.54
C ARG A 24 -7.41 -21.72 10.83
N VAL A 25 -7.67 -21.57 9.53
CA VAL A 25 -7.02 -20.55 8.71
C VAL A 25 -8.09 -19.76 7.95
N CYS A 26 -8.05 -18.44 8.06
CA CYS A 26 -8.95 -17.55 7.33
C CYS A 26 -8.46 -17.36 5.89
N ALA A 27 -9.39 -17.28 4.94
CA ALA A 27 -9.07 -17.00 3.54
C ALA A 27 -8.24 -15.72 3.35
N ALA A 28 -8.52 -14.68 4.14
CA ALA A 28 -7.79 -13.41 4.08
C ALA A 28 -6.32 -13.54 4.52
N ASP A 29 -6.02 -14.40 5.50
CA ASP A 29 -4.66 -14.58 6.00
C ASP A 29 -3.80 -15.32 4.99
N VAL A 30 -4.37 -16.34 4.33
CA VAL A 30 -3.73 -17.04 3.21
C VAL A 30 -3.44 -16.07 2.07
N ALA A 31 -4.43 -15.27 1.65
CA ALA A 31 -4.25 -14.30 0.57
C ALA A 31 -3.14 -13.28 0.88
N ARG A 32 -3.10 -12.77 2.11
CA ARG A 32 -2.07 -11.83 2.57
C ARG A 32 -0.67 -12.43 2.61
N GLY A 33 -0.53 -13.62 3.20
CA GLY A 33 0.76 -14.32 3.26
C GLY A 33 1.34 -14.60 1.86
N LEU A 34 0.46 -14.98 0.92
CA LEU A 34 0.86 -15.21 -0.48
C LEU A 34 1.20 -13.92 -1.21
N ALA A 35 0.43 -12.84 -1.01
CA ALA A 35 0.72 -11.54 -1.62
C ALA A 35 2.11 -11.03 -1.22
N GLY A 36 2.45 -11.11 0.07
CA GLY A 36 3.80 -10.77 0.54
C GLY A 36 4.88 -11.65 -0.10
N ARG A 37 4.62 -12.96 -0.26
CA ARG A 37 5.58 -13.90 -0.85
C ARG A 37 5.83 -13.69 -2.35
N LEU A 38 4.81 -13.26 -3.10
CA LEU A 38 4.92 -12.96 -4.53
C LEU A 38 5.82 -11.75 -4.78
N GLU A 39 5.85 -10.79 -3.86
CA GLU A 39 6.59 -9.55 -4.05
C GLU A 39 7.95 -9.53 -3.38
N THR A 40 8.17 -10.32 -2.34
CA THR A 40 9.43 -10.33 -1.58
C THR A 40 10.08 -11.73 -1.57
N PRO A 41 11.41 -11.84 -1.71
CA PRO A 41 12.40 -10.78 -1.97
C PRO A 41 12.51 -10.44 -3.47
N LYS A 42 12.65 -9.15 -3.81
CA LYS A 42 12.78 -8.71 -5.21
C LYS A 42 14.05 -9.21 -5.92
N ARG A 43 15.08 -9.59 -5.17
CA ARG A 43 16.32 -10.20 -5.70
C ARG A 43 16.07 -11.53 -6.41
N THR A 44 15.01 -12.25 -6.03
CA THR A 44 14.63 -13.50 -6.66
C THR A 44 13.80 -13.23 -7.92
N PRO A 45 14.05 -13.92 -9.05
CA PRO A 45 13.29 -13.72 -10.26
C PRO A 45 11.79 -14.00 -10.03
N LEU A 46 10.94 -13.30 -10.78
CA LEU A 46 9.48 -13.34 -10.61
C LEU A 46 8.93 -14.77 -10.73
N VAL A 47 9.45 -15.56 -11.68
CA VAL A 47 9.01 -16.93 -11.93
C VAL A 47 9.23 -17.82 -10.70
N GLU A 48 10.40 -17.73 -10.05
CA GLU A 48 10.69 -18.50 -8.84
C GLU A 48 9.83 -18.06 -7.65
N ARG A 49 9.55 -16.76 -7.52
CA ARG A 49 8.62 -16.25 -6.48
C ARG A 49 7.20 -16.78 -6.70
N PHE A 50 6.74 -16.76 -7.95
CA PHE A 50 5.44 -17.30 -8.33
C PHE A 50 5.35 -18.81 -8.04
N GLU A 51 6.38 -19.57 -8.42
CA GLU A 51 6.46 -21.01 -8.15
C GLU A 51 6.49 -21.32 -6.64
N SER A 52 7.21 -20.52 -5.85
CA SER A 52 7.24 -20.67 -4.40
C SER A 52 5.87 -20.39 -3.77
N ALA A 53 5.17 -19.33 -4.18
CA ALA A 53 3.82 -19.02 -3.70
C ALA A 53 2.81 -20.12 -4.11
N ARG A 54 2.90 -20.62 -5.35
CA ARG A 54 2.12 -21.76 -5.83
C ARG A 54 2.41 -23.04 -5.05
N GLY A 55 3.67 -23.25 -4.65
CA GLY A 55 4.10 -24.35 -3.78
C GLY A 55 3.38 -24.31 -2.44
N ILE A 56 3.33 -23.14 -1.78
CA ILE A 56 2.61 -22.94 -0.51
C ILE A 56 1.13 -23.32 -0.66
N LEU A 57 0.47 -22.85 -1.74
CA LEU A 57 -0.92 -23.21 -2.03
C LEU A 57 -1.13 -24.70 -2.31
N ARG A 58 -0.19 -25.35 -3.01
CA ARG A 58 -0.27 -26.80 -3.26
C ARG A 58 -0.13 -27.60 -1.97
N CYS A 59 0.79 -27.21 -1.09
CA CYS A 59 0.92 -27.81 0.24
C CYS A 59 -0.36 -27.62 1.07
N PHE A 60 -1.03 -26.46 0.92
CA PHE A 60 -2.33 -26.21 1.54
C PHE A 60 -3.46 -27.09 0.98
N MET A 61 -3.51 -27.33 -0.33
CA MET A 61 -4.57 -28.14 -0.95
C MET A 61 -4.40 -29.65 -0.76
N LYS A 62 -3.17 -30.14 -0.65
CA LYS A 62 -2.90 -31.57 -0.44
C LYS A 62 -2.92 -31.86 1.06
N SER A 63 -4.05 -32.35 1.56
CA SER A 63 -4.17 -32.75 2.97
C SER A 63 -3.09 -33.77 3.33
N GLY A 64 -2.15 -33.40 4.21
CA GLY A 64 -1.09 -34.29 4.70
C GLY A 64 0.36 -33.82 4.50
N GLN A 65 0.60 -32.66 3.87
CA GLN A 65 1.94 -32.07 3.78
C GLN A 65 2.26 -31.08 4.91
N ASP A 66 3.56 -30.83 5.13
CA ASP A 66 4.09 -29.87 6.09
C ASP A 66 3.46 -28.48 5.90
N SER A 67 2.77 -27.99 6.93
CA SER A 67 2.20 -26.64 6.96
C SER A 67 3.25 -25.56 7.26
N GLY A 68 4.49 -25.95 7.51
CA GLY A 68 5.62 -25.07 7.80
C GLY A 68 5.79 -23.90 6.82
N PRO A 69 5.71 -24.09 5.49
CA PRO A 69 5.82 -22.99 4.53
C PRO A 69 4.70 -21.95 4.67
N LEU A 70 3.48 -22.38 4.98
CA LEU A 70 2.35 -21.48 5.21
C LEU A 70 2.54 -20.69 6.50
N VAL A 71 2.90 -21.36 7.59
CA VAL A 71 3.16 -20.70 8.89
C VAL A 71 4.29 -19.68 8.75
N LYS A 72 5.38 -20.03 8.05
CA LYS A 72 6.48 -19.10 7.75
C LYS A 72 6.01 -17.87 6.96
N SER A 73 5.08 -18.06 6.02
CA SER A 73 4.50 -16.93 5.28
C SER A 73 3.71 -15.97 6.19
N PHE A 74 3.03 -16.51 7.21
CA PHE A 74 2.30 -15.70 8.19
C PHE A 74 3.24 -14.95 9.11
N GLU A 75 4.28 -15.60 9.64
CA GLU A 75 5.28 -14.92 10.47
C GLU A 75 5.99 -13.81 9.71
N PHE A 76 6.37 -14.05 8.45
CA PHE A 76 6.93 -13.02 7.59
C PHE A 76 5.97 -11.84 7.39
N TYR A 77 4.69 -12.13 7.15
CA TYR A 77 3.68 -11.09 6.95
C TYR A 77 3.44 -10.25 8.21
N LYS A 78 3.48 -10.86 9.40
CA LYS A 78 3.37 -10.14 10.68
C LYS A 78 4.50 -9.14 10.86
N ILE A 79 5.74 -9.54 10.59
CA ILE A 79 6.91 -8.64 10.63
C ILE A 79 6.68 -7.45 9.67
N GLY A 80 6.17 -7.72 8.46
CA GLY A 80 5.85 -6.64 7.53
C GLY A 80 4.75 -5.68 8.02
N LEU A 81 3.73 -6.19 8.71
CA LEU A 81 2.71 -5.34 9.33
C LEU A 81 3.27 -4.49 10.48
N GLU A 82 4.18 -5.03 11.28
CA GLU A 82 4.87 -4.29 12.35
C GLU A 82 5.71 -3.14 11.75
N CYS A 83 6.44 -3.40 10.66
CA CYS A 83 7.18 -2.37 9.92
C CYS A 83 6.24 -1.27 9.40
N VAL A 84 5.13 -1.65 8.75
CA VAL A 84 4.14 -0.68 8.26
C VAL A 84 3.58 0.16 9.40
N TRP A 85 3.22 -0.45 10.54
CA TRP A 85 2.72 0.28 11.71
C TRP A 85 3.75 1.26 12.25
N ALA A 86 5.01 0.85 12.40
CA ALA A 86 6.09 1.71 12.89
C ALA A 86 6.27 2.95 11.99
N LEU A 87 6.22 2.75 10.67
CA LEU A 87 6.32 3.85 9.69
C LEU A 87 5.10 4.78 9.73
N VAL A 88 3.88 4.23 9.81
CA VAL A 88 2.67 5.05 9.95
C VAL A 88 2.73 5.87 11.23
N ALA A 89 3.11 5.26 12.35
CA ALA A 89 3.26 5.94 13.63
C ALA A 89 4.32 7.04 13.56
N ALA A 90 5.47 6.81 12.92
CA ALA A 90 6.51 7.80 12.72
C ALA A 90 6.01 9.00 11.89
N ALA A 91 5.46 8.74 10.71
CA ALA A 91 4.94 9.77 9.79
C ALA A 91 3.86 10.65 10.44
N VAL A 92 3.00 10.01 11.23
CA VAL A 92 1.95 10.67 12.01
C VAL A 92 2.52 11.52 13.14
N ASN A 93 3.42 10.96 13.96
CA ASN A 93 3.96 11.64 15.13
C ASN A 93 4.84 12.83 14.75
N GLN A 94 5.55 12.71 13.63
CA GLN A 94 6.41 13.77 13.07
C GLN A 94 5.64 14.80 12.23
N GLN A 95 4.34 14.59 12.01
CA GLN A 95 3.49 15.47 11.19
C GLN A 95 4.03 15.68 9.76
N GLU A 96 4.55 14.62 9.14
CA GLU A 96 5.12 14.66 7.78
C GLU A 96 4.07 14.81 6.67
N ILE A 97 2.79 14.95 7.02
CA ILE A 97 1.69 15.09 6.08
C ILE A 97 1.35 16.58 5.93
N LEU A 98 1.61 17.12 4.74
CA LEU A 98 1.42 18.52 4.41
C LEU A 98 0.18 18.71 3.52
N PRO A 99 -0.65 19.74 3.78
CA PRO A 99 -1.73 20.11 2.87
C PRO A 99 -1.16 20.83 1.65
N VAL A 100 -1.34 20.26 0.45
CA VAL A 100 -0.97 20.85 -0.84
C VAL A 100 -2.26 21.17 -1.59
N GLY A 101 -3.00 22.18 -1.11
CA GLY A 101 -4.26 22.65 -1.72
C GLY A 101 -5.28 21.53 -1.98
N PRO A 102 -5.39 21.00 -3.22
CA PRO A 102 -6.28 19.90 -3.60
C PRO A 102 -6.04 18.56 -2.89
N PHE A 103 -4.83 18.24 -2.45
CA PHE A 103 -4.51 16.95 -1.83
C PHE A 103 -3.60 17.06 -0.61
N TYR A 104 -3.48 15.98 0.15
CA TYR A 104 -2.47 15.84 1.20
C TYR A 104 -1.24 15.14 0.64
N LEU A 105 -0.04 15.66 0.92
CA LEU A 105 1.22 15.06 0.50
C LEU A 105 1.97 14.54 1.72
N HIS A 106 2.31 13.26 1.70
CA HIS A 106 3.33 12.68 2.56
C HIS A 106 4.59 12.43 1.73
N SER A 107 5.72 12.98 2.16
CA SER A 107 7.00 12.78 1.50
C SER A 107 8.02 12.34 2.53
N SER A 108 8.52 11.11 2.41
CA SER A 108 9.61 10.64 3.25
C SER A 108 10.90 10.48 2.43
N THR A 109 12.00 10.94 2.99
CA THR A 109 13.36 10.73 2.46
C THR A 109 14.04 9.52 3.09
N HIS A 110 13.41 8.88 4.07
CA HIS A 110 13.92 7.66 4.67
C HIS A 110 13.99 6.55 3.62
N SER A 111 15.14 5.89 3.53
CA SER A 111 15.31 4.73 2.66
C SER A 111 14.35 3.63 3.10
N LEU A 112 13.52 3.16 2.18
CA LEU A 112 12.63 2.03 2.46
C LEU A 112 13.42 0.75 2.71
N ASP A 113 12.97 -0.02 3.70
CA ASP A 113 13.38 -1.40 3.90
C ASP A 113 12.92 -2.27 2.72
N ASP A 114 13.61 -3.38 2.47
CA ASP A 114 13.29 -4.35 1.40
C ASP A 114 11.82 -4.85 1.45
N ILE A 115 11.18 -4.81 2.63
CA ILE A 115 9.77 -5.16 2.81
C ILE A 115 8.86 -4.07 2.24
N MET A 116 9.16 -2.80 2.52
CA MET A 116 8.36 -1.65 2.07
C MET A 116 8.50 -1.36 0.59
N ASP A 117 9.55 -1.86 -0.05
CA ASP A 117 9.71 -1.82 -1.50
C ASP A 117 8.64 -2.68 -2.21
N SER A 118 7.94 -3.58 -1.51
CA SER A 118 6.79 -4.29 -2.08
C SER A 118 5.59 -3.35 -2.31
N ARG A 119 4.90 -3.50 -3.44
CA ARG A 119 3.71 -2.72 -3.77
C ARG A 119 2.57 -3.04 -2.82
N HIS A 120 2.45 -4.30 -2.41
CA HIS A 120 1.46 -4.75 -1.45
C HIS A 120 1.60 -4.00 -0.11
N PHE A 121 2.83 -3.88 0.41
CA PHE A 121 3.08 -3.13 1.64
C PHE A 121 3.01 -1.61 1.43
N LEU A 122 3.38 -1.11 0.25
CA LEU A 122 3.21 0.30 -0.13
C LEU A 122 1.73 0.72 -0.10
N PHE A 123 0.83 -0.08 -0.68
CA PHE A 123 -0.61 0.20 -0.66
C PHE A 123 -1.18 0.09 0.75
N LEU A 124 -0.79 -0.94 1.51
CA LEU A 124 -1.20 -1.07 2.91
C LEU A 124 -0.77 0.13 3.75
N PHE A 125 0.48 0.56 3.61
CA PHE A 125 1.00 1.75 4.26
C PHE A 125 0.19 2.99 3.88
N THR A 126 -0.05 3.21 2.59
CA THR A 126 -0.76 4.41 2.11
C THR A 126 -2.21 4.46 2.61
N THR A 127 -2.95 3.35 2.49
CA THR A 127 -4.34 3.27 2.98
C THR A 127 -4.40 3.38 4.50
N PHE A 128 -3.45 2.78 5.22
CA PHE A 128 -3.45 2.84 6.67
C PHE A 128 -3.06 4.23 7.18
N LEU A 129 -2.05 4.86 6.58
CA LEU A 129 -1.63 6.23 6.86
C LEU A 129 -2.80 7.21 6.68
N GLN A 130 -3.55 7.08 5.58
CA GLN A 130 -4.73 7.91 5.32
C GLN A 130 -5.77 7.77 6.43
N ARG A 131 -6.12 6.53 6.80
CA ARG A 131 -7.09 6.26 7.87
C ARG A 131 -6.61 6.83 9.21
N ALA A 132 -5.36 6.56 9.58
CA ALA A 132 -4.76 7.08 10.81
C ALA A 132 -4.80 8.62 10.84
N PHE A 133 -4.34 9.27 9.77
CA PHE A 133 -4.32 10.73 9.67
C PHE A 133 -5.71 11.39 9.80
N CYS A 134 -6.72 10.76 9.20
CA CYS A 134 -8.10 11.22 9.28
C CYS A 134 -8.71 11.00 10.67
N SER A 135 -8.38 9.90 11.35
CA SER A 135 -8.93 9.59 12.68
C SER A 135 -8.35 10.46 13.80
N MET A 136 -7.13 10.96 13.67
CA MET A 136 -6.45 11.69 14.75
C MET A 136 -7.01 13.07 15.09
N ARG A 137 -7.59 13.78 14.12
CA ARG A 137 -8.19 15.10 14.37
C ARG A 137 -9.59 15.13 13.82
N ARG A 138 -10.53 15.66 14.62
CA ARG A 138 -11.93 15.90 14.24
C ARG A 138 -12.10 17.04 13.23
N ASN A 139 -11.23 17.14 12.23
CA ASN A 139 -11.46 18.04 11.10
C ASN A 139 -12.03 17.23 9.92
N ARG A 140 -13.28 17.53 9.57
CA ARG A 140 -14.01 16.89 8.46
C ARG A 140 -13.34 17.12 7.11
N ASP A 141 -12.52 18.16 6.98
CA ASP A 141 -11.80 18.45 5.73
C ASP A 141 -10.74 17.40 5.39
N ARG A 142 -10.33 16.56 6.36
CA ARG A 142 -9.31 15.53 6.14
C ARG A 142 -9.83 14.32 5.37
N THR A 143 -11.14 14.05 5.45
CA THR A 143 -11.76 12.88 4.80
C THR A 143 -12.19 13.16 3.36
N THR A 144 -12.20 14.43 2.95
CA THR A 144 -12.70 14.88 1.65
C THR A 144 -11.61 15.01 0.58
N LYS A 145 -10.33 15.05 0.96
CA LYS A 145 -9.20 15.17 0.03
C LYS A 145 -8.39 13.88 -0.11
N PRO A 146 -7.81 13.61 -1.30
CA PRO A 146 -6.96 12.44 -1.51
C PRO A 146 -5.61 12.60 -0.79
N LEU A 147 -4.95 11.47 -0.55
CA LEU A 147 -3.59 11.41 0.00
C LEU A 147 -2.63 10.90 -1.08
N VAL A 148 -1.58 11.65 -1.34
CA VAL A 148 -0.45 11.27 -2.18
C VAL A 148 0.74 10.97 -1.28
N VAL A 149 1.38 9.83 -1.52
CA VAL A 149 2.56 9.37 -0.81
C VAL A 149 3.73 9.30 -1.79
N SER A 150 4.86 9.87 -1.37
CA SER A 150 6.13 9.86 -2.08
C SER A 150 7.21 9.28 -1.17
N LEU A 151 7.82 8.18 -1.59
CA LEU A 151 8.84 7.49 -0.79
C LEU A 151 10.13 7.32 -1.60
N ALA A 152 11.26 7.60 -0.98
CA ALA A 152 12.57 7.41 -1.60
C ALA A 152 12.94 5.93 -1.70
N LEU A 153 13.34 5.48 -2.89
CA LEU A 153 13.80 4.11 -3.10
C LEU A 153 15.30 3.96 -2.76
N SER A 154 15.66 2.77 -2.29
CA SER A 154 17.03 2.39 -1.94
C SER A 154 17.62 1.38 -2.94
N GLY A 155 18.93 1.15 -2.89
CA GLY A 155 19.60 0.15 -3.72
C GLY A 155 19.74 0.53 -5.20
N TYR A 156 19.34 -0.36 -6.11
CA TYR A 156 19.52 -0.18 -7.56
C TYR A 156 18.69 0.96 -8.17
N MET A 157 17.67 1.45 -7.45
CA MET A 157 16.86 2.61 -7.81
C MET A 157 17.15 3.83 -6.92
N GLN A 158 18.35 3.93 -6.36
CA GLN A 158 18.75 5.12 -5.61
C GLN A 158 18.61 6.38 -6.49
N GLY A 159 17.99 7.43 -5.93
CA GLY A 159 17.65 8.65 -6.68
C GLY A 159 16.29 8.60 -7.40
N TRP A 160 15.54 7.51 -7.25
CA TRP A 160 14.14 7.42 -7.65
C TRP A 160 13.22 7.47 -6.43
N HIS A 161 12.03 8.02 -6.63
CA HIS A 161 10.93 7.97 -5.69
C HIS A 161 9.78 7.18 -6.28
N VAL A 162 9.15 6.35 -5.46
CA VAL A 162 7.85 5.78 -5.77
C VAL A 162 6.76 6.73 -5.29
N VAL A 163 5.83 7.05 -6.17
CA VAL A 163 4.67 7.89 -5.88
C VAL A 163 3.41 7.06 -6.05
N THR A 164 2.55 7.11 -5.04
CA THR A 164 1.25 6.44 -5.03
C THR A 164 0.17 7.34 -4.45
N GLY A 165 -1.07 7.16 -4.88
CA GLY A 165 -2.21 7.97 -4.46
C GLY A 165 -3.38 7.12 -3.96
N VAL A 166 -4.10 7.61 -2.96
CA VAL A 166 -5.35 7.02 -2.48
C VAL A 166 -6.45 8.09 -2.43
N MET A 167 -7.61 7.71 -2.95
CA MET A 167 -8.83 8.52 -2.99
C MET A 167 -9.35 8.90 -1.60
N PRO A 168 -10.07 10.03 -1.42
CA PRO A 168 -10.57 10.46 -0.11
C PRO A 168 -11.45 9.40 0.58
N LEU A 169 -11.34 9.28 1.91
CA LEU A 169 -12.10 8.27 2.68
C LEU A 169 -13.62 8.39 2.51
N ASP A 170 -14.14 9.61 2.34
CA ASP A 170 -15.58 9.83 2.15
C ASP A 170 -16.10 9.28 0.82
N THR A 171 -15.22 9.10 -0.17
CA THR A 171 -15.57 8.56 -1.50
C THR A 171 -15.50 7.04 -1.55
N VAL A 172 -14.66 6.40 -0.72
CA VAL A 172 -14.46 4.94 -0.71
C VAL A 172 -15.75 4.17 -0.41
N TYR A 173 -16.65 4.73 0.40
CA TYR A 173 -17.93 4.10 0.75
C TYR A 173 -19.10 4.53 -0.13
N LYS A 174 -18.92 5.58 -0.93
CA LYS A 174 -19.98 6.14 -1.80
C LYS A 174 -19.85 5.69 -3.24
N ASP A 175 -18.62 5.44 -3.69
CA ASP A 175 -18.34 5.05 -5.06
C ASP A 175 -18.26 3.51 -5.17
N ALA A 176 -19.35 2.90 -5.62
CA ALA A 176 -19.46 1.45 -5.78
C ALA A 176 -18.45 0.88 -6.79
N GLN A 177 -17.84 1.72 -7.63
CA GLN A 177 -16.90 1.33 -8.66
C GLN A 177 -15.43 1.41 -8.21
N LEU A 178 -15.14 1.96 -7.01
CA LEU A 178 -13.77 2.13 -6.48
C LEU A 178 -12.82 2.79 -7.49
N MET A 179 -13.33 3.67 -8.34
CA MET A 179 -12.54 4.26 -9.43
C MET A 179 -11.58 5.30 -8.85
N SER A 180 -10.29 5.13 -9.16
CA SER A 180 -9.26 6.11 -8.84
C SER A 180 -8.96 6.96 -10.06
N PHE A 181 -9.08 8.28 -9.95
CA PHE A 181 -8.60 9.20 -10.99
C PHE A 181 -7.09 9.51 -10.86
N MET A 182 -6.45 9.10 -9.77
CA MET A 182 -5.06 9.43 -9.44
C MET A 182 -4.09 9.02 -10.56
N GLY A 183 -4.26 7.83 -11.13
CA GLY A 183 -3.40 7.38 -12.23
C GLY A 183 -3.46 8.28 -13.46
N ARG A 184 -4.65 8.79 -13.82
CA ARG A 184 -4.78 9.75 -14.94
C ARG A 184 -4.22 11.13 -14.59
N ALA A 185 -4.39 11.58 -13.35
CA ALA A 185 -3.80 12.84 -12.89
C ALA A 185 -2.27 12.77 -12.91
N PHE A 186 -1.67 11.66 -12.46
CA PHE A 186 -0.23 11.42 -12.55
C PHE A 186 0.26 11.39 -14.00
N GLU A 187 -0.50 10.78 -14.91
CA GLU A 187 -0.20 10.76 -16.33
C GLU A 187 -0.17 12.16 -16.94
N ARG A 188 -1.19 12.98 -16.70
CA ARG A 188 -1.23 14.35 -17.20
C ARG A 188 -0.13 15.24 -16.62
N ALA A 189 0.15 15.10 -15.32
CA ALA A 189 1.25 15.82 -14.68
C ALA A 189 2.61 15.44 -15.29
N ALA A 190 2.80 14.15 -15.61
CA ALA A 190 3.99 13.66 -16.28
C ALA A 190 4.20 14.25 -17.67
N GLU A 191 3.13 14.24 -18.49
CA GLU A 191 3.12 14.75 -19.86
C GLU A 191 3.41 16.25 -19.88
N GLN A 192 2.77 17.01 -18.99
CA GLN A 192 2.97 18.46 -18.88
C GLN A 192 4.39 18.86 -18.45
N ALA A 193 5.04 18.09 -17.56
CA ALA A 193 6.44 18.34 -17.22
C ALA A 193 7.44 17.74 -18.21
N SER A 194 6.99 16.94 -19.18
CA SER A 194 7.87 16.18 -20.09
C SER A 194 8.86 15.32 -19.31
N LEU A 195 8.40 14.66 -18.24
CA LEU A 195 9.24 13.84 -17.36
C LEU A 195 9.40 12.42 -17.88
N ASP A 196 10.59 11.87 -17.70
CA ASP A 196 10.88 10.44 -17.88
C ASP A 196 10.34 9.65 -16.67
N ILE A 197 9.02 9.43 -16.65
CA ILE A 197 8.37 8.61 -15.63
C ILE A 197 8.44 7.14 -16.02
N ARG A 198 8.97 6.30 -15.14
CA ARG A 198 8.90 4.85 -15.32
C ARG A 198 7.57 4.32 -14.82
N ARG A 199 6.92 3.50 -15.65
CA ARG A 199 5.67 2.79 -15.36
C ARG A 199 5.90 1.29 -15.49
N ASP A 200 6.67 0.75 -14.56
CA ASP A 200 6.96 -0.69 -14.53
C ASP A 200 5.80 -1.50 -13.90
N SER A 201 4.76 -0.82 -13.40
CA SER A 201 3.57 -1.42 -12.79
C SER A 201 2.38 -1.38 -13.74
N PHE A 202 1.57 -2.43 -13.72
CA PHE A 202 0.26 -2.45 -14.39
C PHE A 202 -0.77 -1.55 -13.70
N ASP A 203 -0.56 -1.24 -12.41
CA ASP A 203 -1.42 -0.33 -11.68
C ASP A 203 -1.05 1.13 -12.04
N PRO A 204 -1.95 1.89 -12.66
CA PRO A 204 -1.68 3.27 -13.06
C PRO A 204 -1.50 4.22 -11.87
N ASN A 205 -1.89 3.83 -10.65
CA ASN A 205 -1.73 4.65 -9.46
C ASN A 205 -0.31 4.60 -8.86
N VAL A 206 0.61 3.84 -9.45
CA VAL A 206 2.01 3.77 -8.99
C VAL A 206 2.93 4.25 -10.11
N VAL A 207 3.68 5.32 -9.82
CA VAL A 207 4.63 5.91 -10.77
C VAL A 207 5.99 6.09 -10.11
N TYR A 208 7.05 5.99 -10.91
CA TYR A 208 8.42 6.22 -10.45
C TYR A 208 8.95 7.51 -11.05
N ILE A 209 9.39 8.42 -10.19
CA ILE A 209 9.93 9.73 -10.58
C ILE A 209 11.36 9.87 -10.08
N ARG A 210 12.19 10.67 -10.77
CA ARG A 210 13.53 11.01 -10.28
C ARG A 210 13.44 12.04 -9.16
N SER A 211 14.38 11.99 -8.22
CA SER A 211 14.45 12.96 -7.11
C SER A 211 14.58 14.42 -7.60
N GLU A 212 15.23 14.62 -8.74
CA GLU A 212 15.46 15.93 -9.37
C GLU A 212 14.16 16.58 -9.87
N ASP A 213 13.24 15.76 -10.39
CA ASP A 213 11.98 16.22 -10.99
C ASP A 213 10.81 16.32 -10.01
N ARG A 214 11.07 15.97 -8.73
CA ARG A 214 10.05 15.80 -7.70
C ARG A 214 9.23 17.07 -7.44
N SER A 215 9.89 18.22 -7.29
CA SER A 215 9.20 19.49 -7.04
C SER A 215 8.29 19.86 -8.20
N ARG A 216 8.85 19.86 -9.41
CA ARG A 216 8.13 20.18 -10.65
C ARG A 216 6.92 19.26 -10.87
N PHE A 217 7.06 17.97 -10.56
CA PHE A 217 5.95 17.02 -10.65
C PHE A 217 4.81 17.37 -9.69
N PHE A 218 5.09 17.67 -8.42
CA PHE A 218 4.04 18.00 -7.45
C PHE A 218 3.39 19.35 -7.71
N ASP A 219 4.14 20.34 -8.20
CA ASP A 219 3.59 21.65 -8.59
C ASP A 219 2.58 21.51 -9.74
N LEU A 220 2.90 20.69 -10.75
CA LEU A 220 1.98 20.42 -11.86
C LEU A 220 0.82 19.51 -11.46
N LEU A 221 1.08 18.52 -10.61
CA LEU A 221 0.00 17.68 -10.08
C LEU A 221 -1.01 18.51 -9.30
N GLN A 222 -0.55 19.49 -8.52
CA GLN A 222 -1.43 20.47 -7.88
C GLN A 222 -2.29 21.20 -8.91
N ALA A 223 -1.69 21.75 -9.96
CA ALA A 223 -2.43 22.45 -11.01
C ALA A 223 -3.45 21.55 -11.73
N VAL A 224 -3.09 20.31 -12.05
CA VAL A 224 -3.99 19.33 -12.71
C VAL A 224 -5.18 19.01 -11.81
N MET A 225 -4.94 18.77 -10.52
CA MET A 225 -6.01 18.43 -9.58
C MET A 225 -6.91 19.62 -9.23
N GLU A 226 -6.39 20.85 -9.24
CA GLU A 226 -7.21 22.07 -9.10
C GLU A 226 -8.17 22.28 -10.28
N ILE A 227 -7.78 21.89 -11.49
CA ILE A 227 -8.65 22.01 -12.69
C ILE A 227 -9.78 20.97 -12.69
N GLU A 228 -9.56 19.81 -12.07
CA GLU A 228 -10.54 18.71 -12.00
C GLU A 228 -11.48 18.77 -10.79
N SER A 229 -11.23 19.70 -9.84
CA SER A 229 -12.03 19.90 -8.62
C SER A 229 -13.21 20.84 -8.83
#